data_AF-A0A090T704-F1
#
_entry.id   AF-A0A090T704-F1
#
_cell.length_a   1.000
_cell.length_b   1.000
_cell.length_c   1.000
_cell.angle_alpha   90.00
_cell.angle_beta   90.00
_cell.angle_gamma   90.00
#
_symmetry.space_group_name_H-M   'P 1'
#
loop_
_entity.id
_entity.type
_entity.pdbx_description
1 polymer ?
#
loop_
_entity_poly.entity_id
_entity_poly.type
_entity_poly.pdbx_seq_one_letter_code
_entity_poly.pdbx_strand_id
1 'polypeptide(L)' 'MFEKSVIEQALVETHGSIKQTMDKLNVPRKTLYDKMQKYQLIKESYKSDH' A
#
# COMPACT_ATOMS: atom_id res chain seq x y z
N MET A 1 0.56 15.42 6.26
CA MET A 1 1.23 14.10 6.39
C MET A 1 0.17 13.04 6.66
N PHE A 2 -0.61 12.66 5.65
CA PHE A 2 -1.71 11.68 5.82
C PHE A 2 -1.63 10.55 4.80
N GLU A 3 -1.21 10.83 3.56
CA GLU A 3 -1.14 9.79 2.52
C GLU A 3 -0.23 8.61 2.89
N LYS A 4 0.91 8.83 3.56
CA LYS A 4 1.75 7.72 4.03
C LYS A 4 0.98 6.82 5.01
N SER A 5 0.35 7.41 6.02
CA SER A 5 -0.42 6.66 7.04
C SER A 5 -1.63 5.95 6.46
N VAL A 6 -2.36 6.55 5.51
CA VAL A 6 -3.50 5.89 4.85
C VAL A 6 -3.02 4.69 4.02
N ILE A 7 -1.90 4.82 3.31
CA ILE A 7 -1.32 3.72 2.53
C ILE A 7 -0.78 2.63 3.45
N GLU A 8 -0.09 2.99 4.54
CA GLU A 8 0.38 2.03 5.55
C GLU A 8 -0.78 1.28 6.18
N GLN A 9 -1.85 1.95 6.62
CA GLN A 9 -3.01 1.27 7.19
C GLN A 9 -3.69 0.35 6.17
N ALA A 10 -3.91 0.82 4.95
CA ALA A 10 -4.49 -0.01 3.91
C ALA A 10 -3.60 -1.22 3.57
N LEU A 11 -2.27 -1.06 3.54
CA LEU A 11 -1.33 -2.17 3.33
C LEU A 11 -1.36 -3.17 4.49
N VAL A 12 -1.41 -2.70 5.74
CA VAL A 12 -1.52 -3.54 6.94
C VAL A 12 -2.85 -4.30 6.93
N GLU A 13 -3.97 -3.63 6.69
CA GLU A 13 -5.30 -4.25 6.63
C GLU A 13 -5.44 -5.25 5.46
N THR A 14 -4.68 -5.05 4.39
CA THR A 14 -4.71 -5.94 3.22
C THR A 14 -3.54 -6.93 3.20
N HIS A 15 -2.76 -7.02 4.29
CA HIS A 15 -1.59 -7.89 4.40
C HIS A 15 -0.65 -7.76 3.18
N GLY A 16 -0.34 -6.53 2.78
CA GLY A 16 0.54 -6.24 1.63
C GLY A 16 -0.06 -6.53 0.26
N SER A 17 -1.35 -6.83 0.18
CA SER A 17 -2.02 -7.09 -1.09
C SER A 17 -2.31 -5.82 -1.86
N ILE A 18 -1.39 -5.45 -2.75
CA ILE A 18 -1.53 -4.31 -3.67
C ILE A 18 -2.89 -4.25 -4.36
N LYS A 19 -3.44 -5.40 -4.81
CA LYS A 19 -4.78 -5.46 -5.41
C LYS A 19 -5.87 -4.92 -4.49
N GLN A 20 -5.90 -5.38 -3.25
CA GLN A 20 -6.88 -4.94 -2.27
C GLN A 20 -6.60 -3.53 -1.76
N THR A 21 -5.32 -3.16 -1.58
CA THR A 21 -4.92 -1.80 -1.21
C THR A 21 -5.41 -0.80 -2.25
N MET A 22 -5.27 -1.09 -3.54
CA MET A 22 -5.75 -0.22 -4.63
C MET A 22 -7.26 -0.07 -4.64
N ASP A 23 -7.99 -1.17 -4.44
CA ASP A 23 -9.45 -1.17 -4.38
C ASP A 23 -9.95 -0.34 -3.19
N LYS A 24 -9.33 -0.56 -2.02
CA LYS A 24 -9.67 0.13 -0.77
C LYS A 24 -9.38 1.62 -0.80
N LEU A 25 -8.22 2.02 -1.32
CA LEU A 25 -7.86 3.43 -1.49
C LEU A 25 -8.49 4.06 -2.74
N ASN A 26 -9.09 3.25 -3.63
CA ASN A 26 -9.57 3.66 -4.94
C ASN A 26 -8.53 4.46 -5.75
N VAL A 27 -7.26 4.01 -5.67
CA VAL A 27 -6.13 4.65 -6.35
C VAL A 27 -5.62 3.80 -7.51
N PRO A 28 -5.20 4.43 -8.62
CA PRO A 28 -4.63 3.69 -9.73
C PRO A 28 -3.26 3.11 -9.37
N ARG A 29 -2.94 1.95 -9.97
CA ARG A 29 -1.64 1.23 -9.82
C ARG A 29 -0.45 2.18 -9.83
N LYS A 30 -0.41 3.06 -10.83
CA LYS A 30 0.71 4.00 -11.04
C LYS A 30 0.88 4.97 -9.88
N THR A 31 -0.22 5.56 -9.39
CA THR A 31 -0.20 6.48 -8.24
C THR A 31 0.14 5.76 -6.94
N LEU A 32 -0.38 4.54 -6.73
CA LEU A 32 -0.03 3.75 -5.55
C LEU A 32 1.47 3.45 -5.52
N TYR A 33 2.03 2.98 -6.64
CA TYR A 33 3.46 2.69 -6.76
C TYR A 33 4.33 3.92 -6.55
N ASP A 34 3.95 5.07 -7.12
CA ASP A 34 4.68 6.33 -6.95
C ASP A 34 4.73 6.76 -5.47
N LYS A 35 3.60 6.70 -4.77
CA LYS A 35 3.53 6.99 -3.33
C LYS A 35 4.31 5.95 -2.52
N MET A 36 4.17 4.65 -2.82
CA MET A 36 4.92 3.60 -2.13
C MET A 36 6.43 3.78 -2.31
N GLN A 37 6.89 4.11 -3.51
CA GLN A 37 8.30 4.38 -3.79
C GLN A 37 8.78 5.64 -3.05
N LYS A 38 7.99 6.71 -3.08
CA LYS A 38 8.29 7.97 -2.38
C LYS A 38 8.38 7.81 -0.86
N TYR A 39 7.56 6.94 -0.29
CA TYR A 39 7.54 6.64 1.15
C TYR A 39 8.33 5.38 1.52
N GLN A 40 9.03 4.77 0.56
CA GLN A 40 9.75 3.49 0.71
C GLN A 40 8.91 2.37 1.36
N LEU A 41 7.62 2.31 1.05
CA LEU A 41 6.70 1.27 1.51
C LEU A 41 6.87 0.02 0.63
N ILE A 42 7.45 -1.03 1.20
CA ILE A 42 7.69 -2.28 0.49
C ILE A 42 6.50 -3.20 0.72
N LYS A 43 5.72 -3.48 -0.33
CA LYS A 43 4.56 -4.40 -0.29
C LYS A 43 4.90 -5.77 0.31
N GLU A 44 6.13 -6.22 0.07
CA GLU A 44 6.68 -7.50 0.53
C GLU A 44 6.89 -7.52 2.05
N SER A 45 7.19 -6.37 2.67
CA SER A 45 7.25 -6.25 4.13
C SER A 45 5.89 -6.42 4.81
N TYR A 46 4.80 -6.22 4.07
CA TYR A 46 3.43 -6.39 4.58
C TYR A 46 2.81 -7.73 4.17
N LYS A 47 3.36 -8.38 3.13
CA LYS A 47 2.93 -9.70 2.71
C LYS A 47 3.54 -10.70 3.69
N SER A 48 2.81 -11.00 4.77
CA SER A 48 3.17 -12.10 5.66
C SER A 48 3.07 -13.39 4.86
N ASP A 49 4.22 -13.84 4.38
CA ASP A 49 4.42 -15.11 3.71
C ASP A 49 4.26 -16.23 4.76
N HIS A 50 3.26 -17.08 4.55
CA HIS A 50 3.22 -18.44 5.05
C HIS A 50 3.01 -19.36 3.84
#